data_AF-A0A7J8TGJ8-F1
#
_entry.id   AF-A0A7J8TGJ8-F1
#
_cell.length_a   1.000
_cell.length_b   1.000
_cell.length_c   1.000
_cell.angle_alpha   90.00
_cell.angle_beta   90.00
_cell.angle_gamma   90.00
#
_symmetry.space_group_name_H-M   'P 1'
#
loop_
_entity.id
_entity.type
_entity.pdbx_description
1 polymer ?
#
loop_
_entity_poly.entity_id
_entity_poly.type
_entity_poly.pdbx_seq_one_letter_code
_entity_poly.pdbx_strand_id
1 'polypeptide(L)'
;MTNAWKQIHRMKRLAIGPITTPEYIEWRVRRINDNIPEPSRESSQSIEKHLRVVPYELEIIKQDFERRNVELEKKIEQMEEEKMNLRLDVDVQKLEAERLRKGKAKAEEDLDSLKIDYKKLRLSMRTAGLGKTLERWLALRNCDTRIEFLEANEDRQNEQRHYFKNQVRDRDHIMGEAVVQIREVADHLQTLAVQADVLSVKHELESSRGQELASLLRKIRVLSIRVKSYL
;
A
#
# COMPACT_ATOMS: atom_id res chain seq x y z
N MET A 1 -62.21 13.09 -19.72
CA MET A 1 -63.18 13.73 -18.81
C MET A 1 -62.54 13.89 -17.45
N THR A 2 -62.56 15.14 -17.00
CA THR A 2 -61.95 15.78 -15.83
C THR A 2 -62.49 15.28 -14.50
N ASN A 3 -61.61 14.79 -13.62
CA ASN A 3 -61.93 14.50 -12.20
C ASN A 3 -60.90 15.11 -11.22
N ALA A 4 -60.16 16.15 -11.64
CA ALA A 4 -59.18 16.82 -10.79
C ALA A 4 -59.83 17.74 -9.72
N TRP A 5 -61.08 18.17 -9.90
CA TRP A 5 -61.77 19.11 -9.00
C TRP A 5 -62.27 18.51 -7.66
N LYS A 6 -62.14 17.20 -7.45
CA LYS A 6 -62.56 16.54 -6.20
C LYS A 6 -61.48 16.49 -5.11
N GLN A 7 -60.22 16.84 -5.41
CA GLN A 7 -59.14 16.93 -4.42
C GLN A 7 -59.08 18.35 -3.83
N ILE A 8 -60.12 18.69 -3.06
CA ILE A 8 -60.10 19.87 -2.19
C ILE A 8 -59.03 19.62 -1.10
N HIS A 9 -57.87 20.25 -1.24
CA HIS A 9 -56.96 20.41 -0.12
C HIS A 9 -57.69 21.17 0.98
N ARG A 10 -57.93 20.49 2.12
CA ARG A 10 -58.35 21.12 3.36
C ARG A 10 -57.22 22.06 3.83
N MET A 11 -57.19 23.28 3.32
CA MET A 11 -56.54 24.38 4.04
C MET A 11 -57.27 24.49 5.39
N LYS A 12 -56.57 24.23 6.49
CA LYS A 12 -57.05 24.66 7.80
C LYS A 12 -57.30 26.16 7.67
N ARG A 13 -58.51 26.63 7.98
CA ARG A 13 -58.74 28.06 8.19
C ARG A 13 -57.83 28.48 9.33
N LEU A 14 -56.69 29.07 9.00
CA LEU A 14 -56.09 30.03 9.91
C LEU A 14 -57.11 31.16 9.98
N ALA A 15 -57.67 31.35 11.18
CA ALA A 15 -58.50 32.51 11.46
C ALA A 15 -57.58 33.75 11.47
N ILE A 16 -57.18 34.17 10.27
CA ILE A 16 -56.67 35.50 10.05
C ILE A 16 -57.91 36.37 10.18
N GLY A 17 -57.97 37.17 11.25
CA GLY A 17 -59.04 38.13 11.47
C GLY A 17 -59.22 39.05 10.26
N PRO A 18 -60.33 39.80 10.18
CA PRO A 18 -60.58 40.70 9.05
C PRO A 18 -59.34 41.57 8.81
N ILE A 19 -58.73 41.44 7.63
CA ILE A 19 -57.51 42.18 7.23
C ILE A 19 -57.81 43.68 7.07
N THR A 20 -59.07 44.10 7.17
CA THR A 20 -59.44 45.49 7.43
C THR A 20 -59.23 45.79 8.90
N THR A 21 -58.10 46.42 9.19
CA THR A 21 -57.81 47.06 10.48
C THR A 21 -59.01 47.95 10.88
N PRO A 22 -59.44 47.95 12.15
CA PRO A 22 -60.54 48.81 12.64
C PRO A 22 -60.34 50.28 12.26
N GLU A 23 -59.07 50.71 12.19
CA GLU A 23 -58.67 52.04 11.72
C GLU A 23 -59.11 52.32 10.28
N TYR A 24 -59.14 51.34 9.37
CA TYR A 24 -59.61 51.52 8.00
C TYR A 24 -61.12 51.74 7.93
N ILE A 25 -61.89 51.06 8.77
CA ILE A 25 -63.35 51.22 8.84
C ILE A 25 -63.69 52.60 9.43
N GLU A 26 -63.02 53.01 10.51
CA GLU A 26 -63.20 54.34 11.11
C GLU A 26 -62.79 55.46 10.14
N TRP A 27 -61.68 55.28 9.42
CA TRP A 27 -61.21 56.19 8.38
C TRP A 27 -62.25 56.36 7.25
N ARG A 28 -62.86 55.25 6.80
CA ARG A 28 -63.90 55.28 5.77
C ARG A 28 -65.17 55.99 6.25
N VAL A 29 -65.57 55.79 7.50
CA VAL A 29 -66.78 56.42 8.08
C VAL A 29 -66.60 57.93 8.23
N ARG A 30 -65.42 58.42 8.62
CA ARG A 30 -65.15 59.88 8.70
C ARG A 30 -65.22 60.56 7.33
N ARG A 31 -64.66 59.95 6.28
CA ARG A 31 -64.60 60.51 4.92
C ARG A 31 -65.94 60.61 4.20
N ILE A 32 -66.97 59.84 4.61
CA ILE A 32 -68.30 59.91 3.98
C ILE A 32 -68.96 61.28 4.21
N ASN A 33 -68.58 62.01 5.27
CA ASN A 33 -69.16 63.31 5.62
C ASN A 33 -68.23 64.51 5.37
N ASP A 34 -67.03 64.28 4.83
CA ASP A 34 -66.12 65.37 4.47
C ASP A 34 -66.53 65.90 3.09
N ASN A 35 -67.22 67.04 3.07
CA ASN A 35 -67.45 67.80 1.84
C ASN A 35 -66.09 68.23 1.27
N ILE A 36 -65.69 67.67 0.14
CA ILE A 36 -64.48 68.07 -0.59
C ILE A 36 -64.63 69.54 -0.97
N PRO A 37 -63.73 70.45 -0.56
CA PRO A 37 -63.76 71.83 -1.02
C PRO A 37 -63.65 71.87 -2.54
N GLU A 38 -64.51 72.64 -3.19
CA GLU A 38 -64.48 72.86 -4.64
C GLU A 38 -63.07 73.32 -5.05
N PRO A 39 -62.41 72.65 -6.03
CA PRO A 39 -61.04 72.99 -6.37
C PRO A 39 -60.99 74.35 -7.08
N SER A 40 -60.19 75.29 -6.57
CA SER A 40 -59.94 76.57 -7.24
C SER A 40 -59.36 76.35 -8.64
N ARG A 41 -59.59 77.27 -9.59
CA ARG A 41 -59.25 77.13 -11.02
C ARG A 41 -57.78 76.77 -11.32
N GLU A 42 -56.84 77.08 -10.42
CA GLU A 42 -55.42 76.68 -10.52
C GLU A 42 -55.20 75.20 -10.17
N SER A 43 -56.02 74.64 -9.29
CA SER A 43 -56.02 73.22 -8.93
C SER A 43 -56.71 72.32 -9.97
N SER A 44 -57.50 72.89 -10.90
CA SER A 44 -58.06 72.12 -12.01
C SER A 44 -56.98 71.59 -12.97
N GLN A 45 -55.92 72.38 -13.22
CA GLN A 45 -54.76 71.93 -14.00
C GLN A 45 -53.92 70.86 -13.27
N SER A 46 -53.81 70.95 -11.94
CA SER A 46 -53.11 69.93 -11.15
C SER A 46 -53.93 68.65 -11.00
N ILE A 47 -55.26 68.74 -10.85
CA ILE A 47 -56.19 67.59 -10.80
C ILE A 47 -56.16 66.82 -12.11
N GLU A 48 -56.21 67.49 -13.27
CA GLU A 48 -56.09 66.82 -14.57
C GLU A 48 -54.75 66.07 -14.69
N LYS A 49 -53.66 66.66 -14.21
CA LYS A 49 -52.33 66.02 -14.18
C LYS A 49 -52.32 64.81 -13.24
N HIS A 50 -52.94 64.88 -12.06
CA HIS A 50 -53.07 63.75 -11.13
C HIS A 50 -53.98 62.65 -11.68
N LEU A 51 -55.11 63.00 -12.30
CA LEU A 51 -56.02 62.06 -12.93
C LEU A 51 -55.45 61.39 -14.18
N ARG A 52 -54.38 61.92 -14.78
CA ARG A 52 -53.64 61.28 -15.87
C ARG A 52 -52.49 60.40 -15.36
N VAL A 53 -51.90 60.74 -14.22
CA VAL A 53 -50.84 59.95 -13.55
C VAL A 53 -51.42 58.73 -12.82
N VAL A 54 -52.57 58.86 -12.16
CA VAL A 54 -53.22 57.76 -11.40
C VAL A 54 -53.59 56.55 -12.28
N PRO A 55 -54.16 56.70 -13.49
CA PRO A 55 -54.37 55.57 -14.41
C PRO A 55 -53.08 54.90 -14.86
N TYR A 56 -51.99 55.66 -15.01
CA TYR A 56 -50.69 55.13 -15.40
C TYR A 56 -50.05 54.28 -14.29
N GLU A 57 -50.16 54.73 -13.03
CA GLU A 57 -49.68 53.97 -11.87
C GLU A 57 -50.46 52.67 -11.66
N LEU A 58 -51.78 52.67 -11.86
CA LEU A 58 -52.60 51.47 -11.78
C LEU A 58 -52.29 50.45 -12.88
N GLU A 59 -52.03 50.91 -14.10
CA GLU A 59 -51.63 50.03 -15.20
C GLU A 59 -50.26 49.38 -14.93
N ILE A 60 -49.31 50.12 -14.35
CA ILE A 60 -48.01 49.56 -13.91
C ILE A 60 -48.23 48.49 -12.83
N ILE A 61 -49.03 48.78 -11.80
CA ILE A 61 -49.31 47.83 -10.72
C ILE A 61 -49.98 46.55 -11.25
N LYS A 62 -50.90 46.69 -12.22
CA LYS A 62 -51.56 45.56 -12.87
C LYS A 62 -50.56 44.69 -13.63
N GLN A 63 -49.69 45.28 -14.44
CA GLN A 63 -48.66 44.54 -15.17
C GLN A 63 -47.67 43.85 -14.23
N ASP A 64 -47.29 44.49 -13.13
CA ASP A 64 -46.44 43.89 -12.08
C ASP A 64 -47.13 42.71 -11.39
N PHE A 65 -48.44 42.83 -11.12
CA PHE A 65 -49.23 41.74 -10.55
C PHE A 65 -49.31 40.55 -11.50
N GLU A 66 -49.61 40.78 -12.79
CA GLU A 66 -49.63 39.73 -13.81
C GLU A 66 -48.27 39.03 -13.93
N ARG A 67 -47.16 39.79 -13.92
CA ARG A 67 -45.80 39.23 -13.95
C ARG A 67 -45.52 38.34 -12.75
N ARG A 68 -45.87 38.78 -11.53
CA ARG A 68 -45.71 38.00 -10.30
C ARG A 68 -46.56 36.73 -10.33
N ASN A 69 -47.76 36.80 -10.89
CA ASN A 69 -48.64 35.64 -11.01
C ASN A 69 -48.03 34.56 -11.91
N VAL A 70 -47.52 34.93 -13.08
CA VAL A 70 -46.83 33.99 -13.99
C VAL A 70 -45.59 33.39 -13.34
N GLU A 71 -44.84 34.17 -12.55
CA GLU A 71 -43.69 33.67 -11.80
C GLU A 71 -44.11 32.64 -10.73
N LEU A 72 -45.21 32.91 -10.01
CA LEU A 72 -45.76 31.99 -9.03
C LEU A 72 -46.29 30.70 -9.65
N GLU A 73 -46.99 30.79 -10.80
CA GLU A 73 -47.46 29.62 -11.54
C GLU A 73 -46.30 28.72 -11.96
N LYS A 74 -45.22 29.30 -12.49
CA LYS A 74 -44.00 28.54 -12.84
C LYS A 74 -43.37 27.87 -11.62
N LYS A 75 -43.31 28.57 -10.47
CA LYS A 75 -42.80 27.99 -9.21
C LYS A 75 -43.68 26.85 -8.71
N ILE A 76 -45.01 26.95 -8.86
CA ILE A 76 -45.94 25.87 -8.50
C ILE A 76 -45.70 24.65 -9.39
N GLU A 77 -45.61 24.83 -10.71
CA GLU A 77 -45.35 23.75 -11.65
C GLU A 77 -44.01 23.05 -11.34
N GLN A 78 -42.95 23.81 -11.09
CA GLN A 78 -41.65 23.27 -10.69
C GLN A 78 -41.75 22.45 -9.38
N MET A 79 -42.43 22.98 -8.35
CA MET A 79 -42.61 22.25 -7.09
C MET A 79 -43.44 20.97 -7.26
N GLU A 80 -44.41 20.95 -8.17
CA GLU A 80 -45.20 19.76 -8.48
C GLU A 80 -44.37 18.69 -9.19
N GLU A 81 -43.50 19.09 -10.11
CA GLU A 81 -42.53 18.19 -10.77
C GLU A 81 -41.52 17.62 -9.77
N GLU A 82 -40.89 18.48 -8.96
CA GLU A 82 -39.95 18.05 -7.91
C GLU A 82 -40.61 17.05 -6.95
N LYS A 83 -41.85 17.31 -6.54
CA LYS A 83 -42.63 16.41 -5.67
C LYS A 83 -42.92 15.07 -6.35
N MET A 84 -43.20 15.04 -7.66
CA MET A 84 -43.38 13.80 -8.42
C MET A 84 -42.08 13.00 -8.51
N ASN A 85 -40.97 13.67 -8.79
CA ASN A 85 -39.64 13.05 -8.83
C ASN A 85 -39.25 12.44 -7.49
N LEU A 86 -39.41 13.18 -6.39
CA LEU A 86 -39.14 12.68 -5.04
C LEU A 86 -40.01 11.46 -4.67
N ARG A 87 -41.25 11.40 -5.15
CA ARG A 87 -42.10 10.21 -4.93
C ARG A 87 -41.55 8.99 -5.65
N LEU A 88 -41.11 9.15 -6.90
CA LEU A 88 -40.49 8.07 -7.67
C LEU A 88 -39.20 7.59 -6.99
N ASP A 89 -38.35 8.51 -6.52
CA ASP A 89 -37.11 8.18 -5.82
C ASP A 89 -37.37 7.36 -4.55
N VAL A 90 -38.38 7.75 -3.77
CA VAL A 90 -38.79 7.02 -2.56
C VAL A 90 -39.24 5.60 -2.91
N ASP A 91 -39.99 5.41 -3.99
CA ASP A 91 -40.46 4.08 -4.39
C ASP A 91 -39.33 3.21 -4.95
N VAL A 92 -38.38 3.79 -5.68
CA VAL A 92 -37.14 3.11 -6.10
C VAL A 92 -36.33 2.65 -4.88
N GLN A 93 -36.09 3.54 -3.91
CA GLN A 93 -35.34 3.21 -2.69
C GLN A 93 -36.02 2.09 -1.89
N LYS A 94 -37.35 2.08 -1.78
CA LYS A 94 -38.08 0.99 -1.12
C LYS A 94 -37.87 -0.34 -1.83
N LEU A 95 -37.93 -0.35 -3.16
CA LEU A 95 -37.74 -1.57 -3.95
C LEU A 95 -36.32 -2.12 -3.80
N GLU A 96 -35.31 -1.24 -3.83
CA GLU A 96 -33.91 -1.60 -3.61
C GLU A 96 -33.68 -2.15 -2.21
N ALA A 97 -34.23 -1.50 -1.17
CA ALA A 97 -34.14 -1.97 0.21
C ALA A 97 -34.77 -3.37 0.38
N GLU A 98 -35.90 -3.62 -0.26
CA GLU A 98 -36.55 -4.94 -0.22
C GLU A 98 -35.71 -6.01 -0.95
N ARG A 99 -35.11 -5.68 -2.09
CA ARG A 99 -34.20 -6.59 -2.79
C ARG A 99 -32.97 -6.91 -1.94
N LEU A 100 -32.38 -5.92 -1.29
CA LEU A 100 -31.25 -6.10 -0.38
C LEU A 100 -31.63 -6.97 0.82
N ARG A 101 -32.82 -6.76 1.40
CA ARG A 101 -33.33 -7.56 2.52
C ARG A 101 -33.46 -9.04 2.14
N LYS A 102 -34.02 -9.33 0.97
CA LYS A 102 -34.13 -10.71 0.44
C LYS A 102 -32.77 -11.33 0.18
N GLY A 103 -31.85 -10.57 -0.42
CA GLY A 103 -30.48 -11.03 -0.66
C GLY A 103 -29.74 -11.36 0.64
N LYS A 104 -29.90 -10.51 1.66
CA LYS A 104 -29.32 -10.73 2.99
C LYS A 104 -29.87 -12.01 3.64
N ALA A 105 -31.18 -12.21 3.63
CA ALA A 105 -31.80 -13.40 4.21
C ALA A 105 -31.28 -14.70 3.57
N LYS A 106 -31.19 -14.73 2.23
CA LYS A 106 -30.62 -15.88 1.51
C LYS A 106 -29.16 -16.13 1.87
N ALA A 107 -28.34 -15.09 1.92
CA ALA A 107 -26.93 -15.22 2.28
C ALA A 107 -26.74 -15.73 3.72
N GLU A 108 -27.64 -15.38 4.63
CA GLU A 108 -27.64 -15.86 6.02
C GLU A 108 -28.00 -17.35 6.10
N GLU A 109 -29.01 -17.79 5.35
CA GLU A 109 -29.37 -19.21 5.22
C GLU A 109 -28.20 -20.04 4.63
N ASP A 110 -27.57 -19.54 3.56
CA ASP A 110 -26.41 -20.19 2.93
C ASP A 110 -25.23 -20.30 3.92
N LEU A 111 -25.00 -19.26 4.73
CA LEU A 111 -23.95 -19.25 5.76
C LEU A 111 -24.21 -20.27 6.86
N ASP A 112 -25.45 -20.38 7.32
CA ASP A 112 -25.82 -21.37 8.34
C ASP A 112 -25.70 -22.81 7.82
N SER A 113 -26.10 -23.06 6.56
CA SER A 113 -25.87 -24.36 5.91
C SER A 113 -24.37 -24.69 5.85
N LEU A 114 -23.55 -23.74 5.38
CA LEU A 114 -22.11 -23.93 5.28
C LEU A 114 -21.46 -24.18 6.65
N LYS A 115 -21.94 -23.51 7.70
CA LYS A 115 -21.48 -23.72 9.08
C LYS A 115 -21.79 -25.12 9.58
N ILE A 116 -22.96 -25.67 9.22
CA ILE A 116 -23.33 -27.06 9.52
C ILE A 116 -22.42 -28.02 8.75
N ASP A 117 -22.22 -27.81 7.46
CA ASP A 117 -21.37 -28.65 6.62
C ASP A 117 -19.91 -28.64 7.10
N TYR A 118 -19.38 -27.48 7.47
CA TYR A 118 -18.04 -27.35 8.04
C TYR A 118 -17.90 -28.14 9.35
N LYS A 119 -18.88 -28.04 10.26
CA LYS A 119 -18.88 -28.82 11.50
C LYS A 119 -18.88 -30.32 11.21
N LYS A 120 -19.68 -30.76 10.24
CA LYS A 120 -19.76 -32.15 9.80
C LYS A 120 -18.43 -32.62 9.22
N LEU A 121 -17.85 -31.85 8.30
CA LEU A 121 -16.53 -32.14 7.71
C LEU A 121 -15.45 -32.23 8.78
N ARG A 122 -15.40 -31.29 9.73
CA ARG A 122 -14.43 -31.30 10.83
C ARG A 122 -14.57 -32.56 11.70
N LEU A 123 -15.80 -32.99 11.98
CA LEU A 123 -16.06 -34.24 12.69
C LEU A 123 -15.60 -35.44 11.86
N SER A 124 -15.95 -35.51 10.58
CA SER A 124 -15.49 -36.58 9.67
C SER A 124 -13.96 -36.65 9.58
N MET A 125 -13.26 -35.52 9.51
CA MET A 125 -11.79 -35.48 9.50
C MET A 125 -11.18 -36.00 10.81
N ARG A 126 -11.83 -35.74 11.96
CA ARG A 126 -11.41 -36.31 13.25
C ARG A 126 -11.65 -37.81 13.30
N THR A 127 -12.82 -38.28 12.87
CA THR A 127 -13.17 -39.71 12.82
C THR A 127 -12.26 -40.50 11.88
N ALA A 128 -11.95 -39.94 10.71
CA ALA A 128 -11.02 -40.54 9.75
C ALA A 128 -9.55 -40.44 10.17
N GLY A 129 -9.24 -39.80 11.31
CA GLY A 129 -7.87 -39.64 11.80
C GLY A 129 -6.98 -38.69 10.97
N LEU A 130 -7.56 -37.97 10.01
CA LEU A 130 -6.83 -37.09 9.07
C LEU A 130 -6.16 -35.89 9.74
N GLY A 131 -6.58 -35.52 10.98
CA GLY A 131 -5.92 -34.46 11.74
C GLY A 131 -4.43 -34.72 11.98
N LYS A 132 -4.07 -35.96 12.35
CA LYS A 132 -2.66 -36.37 12.55
C LYS A 132 -1.90 -36.41 11.23
N THR A 133 -2.59 -36.76 10.13
CA THR A 133 -2.01 -36.77 8.79
C THR A 133 -1.62 -35.37 8.35
N LEU A 134 -2.46 -34.36 8.62
CA LEU A 134 -2.17 -32.96 8.29
C LEU A 134 -0.97 -32.41 9.10
N GLU A 135 -0.92 -32.67 10.40
CA GLU A 135 0.23 -32.29 11.24
C GLU A 135 1.53 -32.93 10.77
N ARG A 136 1.49 -34.22 10.40
CA ARG A 136 2.63 -34.92 9.82
C ARG A 136 3.07 -34.32 8.49
N TRP A 137 2.14 -33.94 7.62
CA TRP A 137 2.46 -33.28 6.35
C TRP A 137 3.17 -31.94 6.56
N LEU A 138 2.70 -31.12 7.52
CA LEU A 138 3.37 -29.86 7.86
C LEU A 138 4.76 -30.09 8.47
N ALA A 139 4.92 -31.12 9.30
CA ALA A 139 6.21 -31.52 9.84
C ALA A 139 7.18 -31.99 8.75
N LEU A 140 6.70 -32.79 7.79
CA LEU A 140 7.49 -33.26 6.65
C LEU A 140 8.02 -32.08 5.83
N ARG A 141 7.13 -31.13 5.49
CA ARG A 141 7.51 -29.91 4.75
C ARG A 141 8.57 -29.06 5.47
N ASN A 142 8.51 -29.01 6.81
CA ASN A 142 9.55 -28.33 7.60
C ASN A 142 10.87 -29.11 7.59
N CYS A 143 10.82 -30.44 7.61
CA CYS A 143 12.01 -31.28 7.45
C CYS A 143 12.64 -31.09 6.07
N ASP A 144 11.84 -31.01 5.00
CA ASP A 144 12.34 -30.78 3.63
C ASP A 144 13.13 -29.47 3.54
N THR A 145 12.54 -28.36 4.04
CA THR A 145 13.23 -27.06 4.11
C THR A 145 14.53 -27.13 4.92
N ARG A 146 14.55 -27.92 6.00
CA ARG A 146 15.74 -28.11 6.84
C ARG A 146 16.82 -28.91 6.12
N ILE A 147 16.45 -29.91 5.34
CA ILE A 147 17.35 -30.73 4.54
C ILE A 147 18.02 -29.87 3.47
N GLU A 148 17.23 -29.12 2.69
CA GLU A 148 17.77 -28.21 1.65
C GLU A 148 18.82 -27.25 2.21
N PHE A 149 18.56 -26.67 3.40
CA PHE A 149 19.52 -25.80 4.07
C PHE A 149 20.81 -26.52 4.47
N LEU A 150 20.70 -27.75 4.97
CA LEU A 150 21.86 -28.54 5.38
C LEU A 150 22.69 -29.00 4.18
N GLU A 151 22.05 -29.39 3.09
CA GLU A 151 22.72 -29.78 1.84
C GLU A 151 23.53 -28.61 1.26
N ALA A 152 22.93 -27.42 1.17
CA ALA A 152 23.65 -26.23 0.71
C ALA A 152 24.84 -25.86 1.61
N ASN A 153 24.73 -26.11 2.91
CA ASN A 153 25.83 -25.88 3.84
C ASN A 153 26.93 -26.95 3.70
N GLU A 154 26.57 -28.22 3.48
CA GLU A 154 27.52 -29.30 3.23
C GLU A 154 28.33 -29.04 1.96
N ASP A 155 27.68 -28.59 0.88
CA ASP A 155 28.34 -28.23 -0.37
C ASP A 155 29.38 -27.12 -0.15
N ARG A 156 29.01 -26.06 0.59
CA ARG A 156 29.93 -24.98 0.96
C ARG A 156 31.12 -25.48 1.77
N GLN A 157 30.90 -26.39 2.72
CA GLN A 157 31.98 -26.99 3.51
C GLN A 157 32.89 -27.88 2.64
N ASN A 158 32.32 -28.59 1.68
CA ASN A 158 33.09 -29.41 0.72
C ASN A 158 34.00 -28.55 -0.14
N GLU A 159 33.50 -27.44 -0.69
CA GLU A 159 34.33 -26.49 -1.43
C GLU A 159 35.49 -25.95 -0.59
N GLN A 160 35.23 -25.56 0.67
CA GLN A 160 36.28 -25.13 1.60
C GLN A 160 37.31 -26.23 1.85
N ARG A 161 36.86 -27.48 2.06
CA ARG A 161 37.76 -28.63 2.21
C ARG A 161 38.61 -28.85 0.96
N HIS A 162 38.04 -28.75 -0.23
CA HIS A 162 38.78 -28.88 -1.49
C HIS A 162 39.83 -27.78 -1.64
N TYR A 163 39.49 -26.54 -1.29
CA TYR A 163 40.44 -25.43 -1.28
C TYR A 163 41.63 -25.71 -0.37
N PHE A 164 41.40 -26.05 0.91
CA PHE A 164 42.49 -26.34 1.84
C PHE A 164 43.30 -27.56 1.44
N LYS A 165 42.66 -28.59 0.89
CA LYS A 165 43.36 -29.79 0.41
C LYS A 165 44.31 -29.47 -0.74
N ASN A 166 43.88 -28.63 -1.69
CA ASN A 166 44.75 -28.16 -2.78
C ASN A 166 45.91 -27.35 -2.23
N GLN A 167 45.66 -26.45 -1.28
CA GLN A 167 46.71 -25.66 -0.63
C GLN A 167 47.76 -26.52 0.07
N VAL A 168 47.34 -27.58 0.78
CA VAL A 168 48.27 -28.52 1.41
C VAL A 168 49.10 -29.24 0.35
N ARG A 169 48.48 -29.73 -0.73
CA ARG A 169 49.19 -30.40 -1.83
C ARG A 169 50.25 -29.52 -2.48
N ASP A 170 49.94 -28.24 -2.70
CA ASP A 170 50.89 -27.30 -3.29
C ASP A 170 52.08 -27.05 -2.36
N ARG A 171 51.84 -26.96 -1.04
CA ARG A 171 52.92 -26.84 -0.04
C ARG A 171 53.77 -28.10 0.06
N ASP A 172 53.14 -29.28 0.01
CA ASP A 172 53.84 -30.57 0.01
C ASP A 172 54.73 -30.72 -1.23
N HIS A 173 54.25 -30.24 -2.39
CA HIS A 173 55.03 -30.22 -3.62
C HIS A 173 56.27 -29.32 -3.48
N ILE A 174 56.09 -28.07 -3.03
CA ILE A 174 57.20 -27.12 -2.80
C ILE A 174 58.20 -27.68 -1.78
N MET A 175 57.71 -28.28 -0.70
CA MET A 175 58.56 -28.90 0.32
C MET A 175 59.34 -30.09 -0.26
N GLY A 176 58.71 -30.92 -1.09
CA GLY A 176 59.36 -32.02 -1.80
C GLY A 176 60.49 -31.56 -2.71
N GLU A 177 60.28 -30.49 -3.48
CA GLU A 177 61.33 -29.88 -4.31
C GLU A 177 62.48 -29.34 -3.48
N ALA A 178 62.20 -28.63 -2.38
CA ALA A 178 63.23 -28.13 -1.48
C ALA A 178 64.08 -29.26 -0.88
N VAL A 179 63.45 -30.37 -0.50
CA VAL A 179 64.16 -31.57 -0.01
C VAL A 179 65.07 -32.15 -1.08
N VAL A 180 64.62 -32.22 -2.34
CA VAL A 180 65.46 -32.69 -3.46
C VAL A 180 66.66 -31.76 -3.67
N GLN A 181 66.45 -30.45 -3.69
CA GLN A 181 67.54 -29.47 -3.83
C GLN A 181 68.56 -29.56 -2.69
N ILE A 182 68.10 -29.73 -1.44
CA ILE A 182 69.00 -29.93 -0.28
C ILE A 182 69.83 -31.20 -0.46
N ARG A 183 69.25 -32.29 -0.96
CA ARG A 183 69.99 -33.53 -1.25
C ARG A 183 71.05 -33.33 -2.32
N GLU A 184 70.73 -32.66 -3.42
CA GLU A 184 71.70 -32.36 -4.48
C GLU A 184 72.88 -31.54 -3.95
N VAL A 185 72.62 -30.49 -3.17
CA VAL A 185 73.68 -29.68 -2.52
C VAL A 185 74.50 -30.53 -1.55
N ALA A 186 73.86 -31.39 -0.76
CA ALA A 186 74.53 -32.29 0.17
C ALA A 186 75.47 -33.26 -0.56
N ASP A 187 75.03 -33.84 -1.69
CA ASP A 187 75.81 -34.77 -2.51
C ASP A 187 77.00 -34.06 -3.17
N HIS A 188 76.81 -32.84 -3.66
CA HIS A 188 77.91 -32.01 -4.18
C HIS A 188 78.94 -31.68 -3.10
N LEU A 189 78.49 -31.27 -1.91
CA LEU A 189 79.38 -31.01 -0.77
C LEU A 189 80.13 -32.26 -0.33
N GLN A 190 79.46 -33.42 -0.34
CA GLN A 190 80.09 -34.70 -0.04
C GLN A 190 81.19 -35.02 -1.07
N THR A 191 80.93 -34.78 -2.35
CA THR A 191 81.92 -34.99 -3.43
C THR A 191 83.13 -34.08 -3.26
N LEU A 192 82.92 -32.78 -3.01
CA LEU A 192 83.99 -31.81 -2.74
C LEU A 192 84.80 -32.17 -1.49
N ALA A 193 84.15 -32.68 -0.44
CA ALA A 193 84.84 -33.14 0.77
C ALA A 193 85.77 -34.33 0.49
N VAL A 194 85.34 -35.29 -0.33
CA VAL A 194 86.20 -36.42 -0.75
C VAL A 194 87.39 -35.93 -1.58
N GLN A 195 87.17 -35.01 -2.54
CA GLN A 195 88.25 -34.41 -3.33
C GLN A 195 89.26 -33.64 -2.45
N ALA A 196 88.72 -32.88 -1.49
CA ALA A 196 89.50 -32.16 -0.49
C ALA A 196 90.40 -33.11 0.32
N ASP A 197 89.85 -34.20 0.85
CA ASP A 197 90.63 -35.18 1.63
C ASP A 197 91.80 -35.76 0.79
N VAL A 198 91.56 -36.06 -0.50
CA VAL A 198 92.61 -36.53 -1.44
C VAL A 198 93.70 -35.47 -1.66
N LEU A 199 93.32 -34.20 -1.82
CA LEU A 199 94.28 -33.09 -2.02
C LEU A 199 95.01 -32.70 -0.73
N SER A 200 94.39 -32.82 0.44
CA SER A 200 95.03 -32.60 1.74
C SER A 200 96.21 -33.54 1.93
N VAL A 201 96.01 -34.84 1.64
CA VAL A 201 97.08 -35.85 1.68
C VAL A 201 98.24 -35.51 0.73
N LYS A 202 97.97 -34.81 -0.38
CA LYS A 202 98.99 -34.39 -1.36
C LYS A 202 99.75 -33.13 -0.96
N HIS A 203 99.13 -32.21 -0.19
CA HIS A 203 99.66 -30.86 0.06
C HIS A 203 100.04 -30.58 1.52
N GLU A 204 99.89 -31.55 2.42
CA GLU A 204 100.23 -31.42 3.86
C GLU A 204 101.71 -31.10 4.17
N LEU A 205 102.61 -30.95 3.17
CA LEU A 205 104.06 -30.90 3.44
C LEU A 205 104.90 -29.73 2.89
N GLU A 206 104.44 -28.72 2.11
CA GLU A 206 105.45 -27.85 1.42
C GLU A 206 105.26 -26.30 1.33
N SER A 207 104.17 -25.64 1.77
CA SER A 207 104.10 -24.15 1.63
C SER A 207 103.05 -23.44 2.51
N SER A 208 103.23 -22.13 2.78
CA SER A 208 102.27 -21.26 3.49
C SER A 208 100.87 -21.25 2.84
N ARG A 209 100.81 -21.40 1.51
CA ARG A 209 99.58 -21.56 0.74
C ARG A 209 98.86 -22.90 1.02
N GLY A 210 99.59 -23.93 1.43
CA GLY A 210 99.04 -25.23 1.82
C GLY A 210 98.27 -25.18 3.15
N GLN A 211 98.70 -24.33 4.09
CA GLN A 211 98.01 -24.15 5.37
C GLN A 211 96.64 -23.46 5.21
N GLU A 212 96.53 -22.46 4.32
CA GLU A 212 95.25 -21.83 3.98
C GLU A 212 94.29 -22.82 3.30
N LEU A 213 94.81 -23.64 2.38
CA LEU A 213 94.03 -24.71 1.75
C LEU A 213 93.51 -25.69 2.81
N ALA A 214 94.36 -26.20 3.70
CA ALA A 214 93.95 -27.10 4.78
C ALA A 214 92.86 -26.50 5.69
N SER A 215 92.91 -25.20 5.97
CA SER A 215 91.88 -24.48 6.73
C SER A 215 90.52 -24.46 6.01
N LEU A 216 90.52 -24.25 4.69
CA LEU A 216 89.30 -24.30 3.87
C LEU A 216 88.70 -25.72 3.83
N LEU A 217 89.53 -26.76 3.73
CA LEU A 217 89.06 -28.15 3.71
C LEU A 217 88.36 -28.54 5.01
N ARG A 218 88.88 -28.11 6.16
CA ARG A 218 88.22 -28.31 7.46
C ARG A 218 86.84 -27.65 7.52
N LYS A 219 86.67 -26.44 6.97
CA LYS A 219 85.37 -25.76 6.91
C LYS A 219 84.38 -26.52 6.03
N ILE A 220 84.81 -27.01 4.87
CA ILE A 220 83.97 -27.84 3.97
C ILE A 220 83.51 -29.11 4.69
N ARG A 221 84.40 -29.78 5.43
CA ARG A 221 84.07 -30.99 6.19
C ARG A 221 83.02 -30.74 7.28
N VAL A 222 83.16 -29.65 8.03
CA VAL A 222 82.18 -29.24 9.05
C VAL A 222 80.82 -28.93 8.43
N LEU A 223 80.80 -28.23 7.29
CA LEU A 223 79.56 -27.92 6.58
C LEU A 223 78.86 -29.19 6.08
N SER A 224 79.60 -30.17 5.55
CA SER A 224 79.05 -31.45 5.10
C SER A 224 78.37 -32.23 6.23
N ILE A 225 78.99 -32.32 7.42
CA ILE A 225 78.39 -32.98 8.59
C ILE A 225 77.11 -32.27 9.02
N ARG A 226 77.11 -30.93 8.99
CA ARG A 226 75.95 -30.13 9.40
C ARG A 226 74.78 -30.30 8.44
N VAL A 227 75.03 -30.34 7.13
CA VAL A 227 73.99 -30.56 6.11
C VAL A 227 73.34 -31.94 6.27
N LYS A 228 74.12 -33.00 6.58
CA LYS A 228 73.57 -34.34 6.83
C LYS A 228 72.63 -34.43 8.02
N SER A 229 72.73 -33.53 9.00
CA SER A 229 71.84 -33.54 10.17
C SER A 229 70.43 -33.00 9.91
N TYR A 230 70.20 -32.41 8.73
CA TYR A 230 68.91 -31.86 8.31
C TYR A 230 68.20 -32.74 7.26
N LEU A 231 68.78 -33.89 6.90
CA LEU A 231 68.22 -34.90 6.02
C LEU A 231 67.73 -36.10 6.82
#